data_AF-A0AA39Y6Q3-F1
#
_entry.id   AF-A0AA39Y6Q3-F1
#
_cell.length_a   1.000
_cell.length_b   1.000
_cell.length_c   1.000
_cell.angle_alpha   90.00
_cell.angle_beta   90.00
_cell.angle_gamma   90.00
#
_symmetry.space_group_name_H-M   'P 1'
#
loop_
_entity.id
_entity.type
_entity.pdbx_description
1 polymer ?
#
loop_
_entity_poly.entity_id
_entity_poly.type
_entity_poly.pdbx_seq_one_letter_code
_entity_poly.pdbx_strand_id
1 'polypeptide(L)'
;MTTNLNERAYGCLPDDPTKPVLRFNSIIRRRVVEGDISVDAPAPKFADIVDNIAPLSGWDILGNNYFGTCVPATWANHRRMVTSRLSKKEVYPGVKDVFTLYKTSPANKDFDPSPEKYKKSNDNGMNFQALLDYLREHGGPDGVKVVAHAKIDPGDVQAVRQAIQILGSVWVRMECLQDINNEKIRLGEDDGNQVFTNVTGPVRKVGHSVLVGGHVPRMRCVTWGQVWEFEDACWDPKSQRVTDVWAVIWPEHLGTQSFMLGVSLDLLAKEVKRLTRENLAIPPANFSDIYFIKTNSTQSGKIEVHVAAAKDNYRAPNTSQTGAVHATPLDPKALQGVTLDIDNGDLYLIKTTNTNSGKVEISHLPADSKYQAAETPRPTAFNPSDAPNGRFIVDDGNLFFIKTKNTPNNLVEVHRAARPDYKIVETYPTTIPLSDSANGTFAVFAGNLYFIKHKQTKDKFVEVYVYWGSDKYRQASGTYYKTAMGVAEGPNGTWDVGPNQDLYLIKQRNVNTTKKVEVHICPRGPQGAAQKYAASSHYETWVAEGDGAKGVWCAR
;
A
#
# COMPACT_ATOMS: atom_id res chain seq x y z
N MET A 1 -47.51 -22.28 -15.23
CA MET A 1 -46.13 -21.80 -15.47
C MET A 1 -45.20 -22.51 -14.52
N THR A 2 -44.54 -23.57 -14.97
CA THR A 2 -43.48 -24.27 -14.23
C THR A 2 -42.24 -23.36 -14.22
N THR A 3 -42.04 -22.60 -13.15
CA THR A 3 -40.77 -21.91 -12.91
C THR A 3 -39.68 -22.98 -12.78
N ASN A 4 -38.85 -23.12 -13.81
CA ASN A 4 -37.70 -24.00 -13.81
C ASN A 4 -36.81 -23.62 -12.61
N LEU A 5 -36.40 -24.61 -11.82
CA LEU A 5 -35.41 -24.45 -10.73
C LEU A 5 -34.12 -23.74 -11.21
N ASN A 6 -33.88 -23.73 -12.53
CA ASN A 6 -32.71 -23.15 -13.19
C ASN A 6 -32.66 -21.61 -13.19
N GLU A 7 -33.78 -20.88 -13.04
CA GLU A 7 -33.78 -19.41 -13.06
C GLU A 7 -33.27 -18.76 -11.78
N ARG A 8 -33.25 -19.52 -10.68
CA ARG A 8 -32.95 -19.00 -9.36
C ARG A 8 -31.48 -18.86 -9.09
N ALA A 9 -30.61 -19.47 -9.87
CA ALA A 9 -29.16 -19.23 -9.76
C ALA A 9 -28.75 -17.81 -10.21
N TYR A 10 -29.67 -17.06 -10.79
CA TYR A 10 -29.49 -15.67 -11.21
C TYR A 10 -30.29 -14.75 -10.28
N GLY A 11 -29.84 -13.50 -10.13
CA GLY A 11 -30.52 -12.57 -9.21
C GLY A 11 -29.91 -11.18 -9.14
N CYS A 12 -29.05 -10.80 -10.09
CA CYS A 12 -28.49 -9.46 -10.12
C CYS A 12 -29.48 -8.52 -10.81
N LEU A 13 -30.21 -7.75 -10.00
CA LEU A 13 -31.15 -6.75 -10.49
C LEU A 13 -30.40 -5.52 -11.03
N PRO A 14 -30.95 -4.80 -12.03
CA PRO A 14 -30.40 -3.52 -12.46
C PRO A 14 -30.34 -2.50 -11.31
N ASP A 15 -29.35 -1.60 -11.34
CA ASP A 15 -29.27 -0.46 -10.43
C ASP A 15 -30.39 0.57 -10.69
N ASP A 16 -30.68 1.40 -9.69
CA ASP A 16 -31.58 2.55 -9.85
C ASP A 16 -30.88 3.68 -10.62
N PRO A 17 -31.31 4.00 -11.86
CA PRO A 17 -30.64 5.01 -12.68
C PRO A 17 -30.80 6.44 -12.14
N THR A 18 -31.74 6.67 -11.22
CA THR A 18 -32.01 7.99 -10.63
C THR A 18 -31.14 8.28 -9.41
N LYS A 19 -30.57 7.24 -8.80
CA LYS A 19 -29.77 7.39 -7.58
C LYS A 19 -28.37 7.89 -7.93
N PRO A 20 -27.88 8.97 -7.29
CA PRO A 20 -26.58 9.52 -7.61
C PRO A 20 -25.46 8.53 -7.24
N VAL A 21 -24.42 8.49 -8.07
CA VAL A 21 -23.27 7.59 -7.90
C VAL A 21 -21.95 8.34 -7.94
N LEU A 22 -20.97 7.85 -7.20
CA LEU A 22 -19.57 8.20 -7.39
C LEU A 22 -19.11 7.57 -8.72
N ARG A 23 -18.40 8.34 -9.56
CA ARG A 23 -17.83 7.82 -10.82
C ARG A 23 -16.35 7.54 -10.63
N PHE A 24 -15.88 6.36 -11.00
CA PHE A 24 -14.47 5.99 -10.79
C PHE A 24 -13.52 6.96 -11.50
N ASN A 25 -13.83 7.33 -12.75
CA ASN A 25 -13.05 8.29 -13.53
C ASN A 25 -12.99 9.72 -12.95
N SER A 26 -13.83 10.05 -11.95
CA SER A 26 -13.80 11.34 -11.24
C SER A 26 -12.86 11.36 -10.04
N ILE A 27 -12.43 10.18 -9.56
CA ILE A 27 -11.54 10.04 -8.40
C ILE A 27 -10.17 9.49 -8.74
N ILE A 28 -9.95 8.99 -9.96
CA ILE A 28 -8.63 8.52 -10.38
C ILE A 28 -7.67 9.70 -10.54
N ARG A 29 -6.41 9.52 -10.11
CA ARG A 29 -5.35 10.50 -10.39
C ARG A 29 -5.02 10.46 -11.88
N ARG A 30 -5.31 11.55 -12.59
CA ARG A 30 -4.75 11.81 -13.93
C ARG A 30 -3.43 12.55 -13.74
N ARG A 31 -2.39 12.17 -14.48
CA ARG A 31 -1.08 12.82 -14.39
C ARG A 31 -1.24 14.30 -14.76
N VAL A 32 -0.70 15.22 -13.96
CA VAL A 32 -0.62 16.64 -14.35
C VAL A 32 0.68 16.80 -15.11
N VAL A 33 0.61 17.17 -16.38
CA VAL A 33 1.76 17.71 -17.12
C VAL A 33 1.59 19.23 -17.09
N GLU A 34 2.57 19.91 -16.50
CA GLU A 34 2.81 21.37 -16.55
C GLU A 34 1.58 22.29 -16.71
N GLY A 35 1.12 22.85 -15.60
CA GLY A 35 0.53 24.20 -15.58
C GLY A 35 -0.88 24.42 -16.12
N ASP A 36 -1.42 23.55 -16.98
CA ASP A 36 -2.77 23.70 -17.51
C ASP A 36 -3.58 22.40 -17.40
N ILE A 37 -4.88 22.54 -17.15
CA ILE A 37 -5.86 21.44 -17.17
C ILE A 37 -6.00 20.98 -18.63
N SER A 38 -5.09 20.12 -19.07
CA SER A 38 -5.20 19.35 -20.30
C SER A 38 -5.59 17.92 -19.97
N VAL A 39 -6.59 17.41 -20.69
CA VAL A 39 -7.25 16.11 -20.48
C VAL A 39 -6.44 14.90 -21.00
N ASP A 40 -5.18 15.08 -21.43
CA ASP A 40 -4.45 14.09 -22.24
C ASP A 40 -3.15 13.55 -21.64
N ALA A 41 -2.95 13.61 -20.33
CA ALA A 41 -1.81 12.92 -19.73
C ALA A 41 -2.13 11.42 -19.50
N PRO A 42 -1.27 10.49 -19.94
CA PRO A 42 -1.55 9.06 -19.78
C PRO A 42 -1.59 8.70 -18.29
N ALA A 43 -2.59 7.88 -17.94
CA ALA A 43 -2.67 7.23 -16.64
C ALA A 43 -1.35 6.50 -16.31
N PRO A 44 -1.03 6.21 -15.03
CA PRO A 44 0.15 5.44 -14.68
C PRO A 44 0.26 4.21 -15.59
N LYS A 45 1.46 3.91 -16.11
CA LYS A 45 1.63 2.75 -17.01
C LYS A 45 1.38 1.49 -16.20
N PHE A 46 0.17 0.98 -16.33
CA PHE A 46 -0.37 -0.18 -15.64
C PHE A 46 0.16 -1.45 -16.32
N ALA A 47 0.26 -2.54 -15.56
CA ALA A 47 0.88 -3.76 -16.04
C ALA A 47 0.00 -4.36 -17.14
N ASP A 48 0.61 -4.83 -18.23
CA ASP A 48 -0.13 -5.47 -19.34
C ASP A 48 -0.86 -6.76 -18.88
N ILE A 49 -0.43 -7.30 -17.73
CA ILE A 49 -0.88 -8.55 -17.14
C ILE A 49 -1.13 -8.35 -15.65
N VAL A 50 -2.38 -8.51 -15.22
CA VAL A 50 -2.77 -8.55 -13.81
C VAL A 50 -3.68 -9.75 -13.58
N ASP A 51 -3.42 -10.56 -12.56
CA ASP A 51 -4.33 -11.64 -12.18
C ASP A 51 -4.31 -11.84 -10.66
N ASN A 52 -5.30 -11.25 -10.00
CA ASN A 52 -5.45 -11.32 -8.56
C ASN A 52 -6.26 -12.55 -8.11
N ILE A 53 -6.79 -13.33 -9.05
CA ILE A 53 -7.61 -14.52 -8.78
C ILE A 53 -6.74 -15.78 -8.81
N ALA A 54 -5.78 -15.88 -9.74
CA ALA A 54 -4.94 -17.06 -9.92
C ALA A 54 -4.24 -17.58 -8.65
N PRO A 55 -3.80 -16.75 -7.69
CA PRO A 55 -3.19 -17.25 -6.45
C PRO A 55 -4.15 -17.97 -5.51
N LEU A 56 -5.47 -17.91 -5.76
CA LEU A 56 -6.51 -18.44 -4.88
C LEU A 56 -7.25 -19.61 -5.54
N SER A 57 -7.49 -20.67 -4.77
CA SER A 57 -8.22 -21.86 -5.21
C SER A 57 -9.33 -22.24 -4.23
N GLY A 58 -10.18 -23.21 -4.60
CA GLY A 58 -11.29 -23.65 -3.73
C GLY A 58 -12.34 -22.55 -3.53
N TRP A 59 -12.78 -21.92 -4.61
CA TRP A 59 -13.92 -21.00 -4.57
C TRP A 59 -15.20 -21.79 -4.31
N ASP A 60 -16.00 -21.33 -3.35
CA ASP A 60 -17.31 -21.88 -3.02
C ASP A 60 -18.39 -21.21 -3.90
N ILE A 61 -19.44 -21.97 -4.20
CA ILE A 61 -20.64 -21.52 -4.90
C ILE A 61 -21.52 -20.64 -4.00
N LEU A 62 -21.40 -20.76 -2.68
CA LEU A 62 -22.06 -19.88 -1.69
C LEU A 62 -23.59 -19.82 -1.84
N GLY A 63 -24.21 -20.95 -2.17
CA GLY A 63 -25.66 -21.09 -2.32
C GLY A 63 -26.24 -20.52 -3.62
N ASN A 64 -25.41 -19.91 -4.48
CA ASN A 64 -25.86 -19.29 -5.73
C ASN A 64 -26.20 -20.32 -6.84
N ASN A 65 -26.04 -21.62 -6.59
CA ASN A 65 -26.57 -22.68 -7.45
C ASN A 65 -28.09 -22.90 -7.28
N TYR A 66 -28.67 -22.43 -6.16
CA TYR A 66 -30.09 -22.63 -5.85
C TYR A 66 -30.87 -21.33 -5.66
N PHE A 67 -30.21 -20.22 -5.34
CA PHE A 67 -30.83 -18.95 -5.01
C PHE A 67 -30.16 -17.77 -5.70
N GLY A 68 -30.90 -16.65 -5.81
CA GLY A 68 -30.52 -15.44 -6.51
C GLY A 68 -29.44 -14.62 -5.81
N THR A 69 -28.59 -15.27 -5.02
CA THR A 69 -27.60 -14.69 -4.11
C THR A 69 -26.29 -14.29 -4.79
N CYS A 70 -26.24 -14.21 -6.12
CA CYS A 70 -25.02 -13.88 -6.88
C CYS A 70 -24.35 -12.57 -6.42
N VAL A 71 -25.13 -11.56 -6.03
CA VAL A 71 -24.61 -10.28 -5.52
C VAL A 71 -23.92 -10.42 -4.15
N PRO A 72 -24.56 -10.94 -3.08
CA PRO A 72 -23.85 -11.21 -1.82
C PRO A 72 -22.76 -12.30 -1.93
N ALA A 73 -22.85 -13.23 -2.88
CA ALA A 73 -21.75 -14.15 -3.18
C ALA A 73 -20.53 -13.40 -3.77
N THR A 74 -20.75 -12.41 -4.64
CA THR A 74 -19.71 -11.52 -5.17
C THR A 74 -19.04 -10.73 -4.05
N TRP A 75 -19.80 -10.29 -3.03
CA TRP A 75 -19.23 -9.71 -1.81
C TRP A 75 -18.27 -10.66 -1.10
N ALA A 76 -18.70 -11.89 -0.81
CA ALA A 76 -17.87 -12.86 -0.09
C ALA A 76 -16.59 -13.20 -0.87
N ASN A 77 -16.70 -13.37 -2.19
CA ASN A 77 -15.54 -13.57 -3.06
C ASN A 77 -14.59 -12.35 -3.03
N HIS A 78 -15.13 -11.13 -3.01
CA HIS A 78 -14.32 -9.90 -2.95
C HIS A 78 -13.61 -9.78 -1.60
N ARG A 79 -14.30 -10.06 -0.49
CA ARG A 79 -13.69 -10.05 0.85
C ARG A 79 -12.55 -11.07 0.96
N ARG A 80 -12.72 -12.27 0.43
CA ARG A 80 -11.64 -13.26 0.35
C ARG A 80 -10.42 -12.73 -0.38
N MET A 81 -10.62 -12.20 -1.59
CA MET A 81 -9.52 -11.70 -2.42
C MET A 81 -8.79 -10.50 -1.79
N VAL A 82 -9.54 -9.55 -1.23
CA VAL A 82 -8.96 -8.36 -0.60
C VAL A 82 -8.17 -8.74 0.64
N THR A 83 -8.74 -9.59 1.50
CA THR A 83 -8.07 -9.97 2.75
C THR A 83 -6.88 -10.90 2.53
N SER A 84 -6.93 -11.79 1.53
CA SER A 84 -5.76 -12.62 1.19
C SER A 84 -4.60 -11.80 0.61
N ARG A 85 -4.91 -10.72 -0.13
CA ARG A 85 -3.89 -9.85 -0.74
C ARG A 85 -3.33 -8.80 0.21
N LEU A 86 -4.19 -8.22 1.04
CA LEU A 86 -3.89 -6.96 1.73
C LEU A 86 -3.98 -7.06 3.25
N SER A 87 -4.50 -8.17 3.80
CA SER A 87 -4.54 -8.41 5.24
C SER A 87 -3.52 -9.46 5.67
N LYS A 88 -3.30 -9.56 6.99
CA LYS A 88 -2.48 -10.62 7.61
C LYS A 88 -3.19 -11.98 7.64
N LYS A 89 -4.50 -12.00 7.37
CA LYS A 89 -5.35 -13.20 7.45
C LYS A 89 -6.41 -13.17 6.35
N GLU A 90 -6.46 -14.22 5.55
CA GLU A 90 -7.55 -14.48 4.61
C GLU A 90 -8.86 -14.71 5.38
N VAL A 91 -9.93 -14.04 4.95
CA VAL A 91 -11.29 -14.20 5.44
C VAL A 91 -12.18 -14.52 4.26
N TYR A 92 -12.74 -15.73 4.23
CA TYR A 92 -13.72 -16.13 3.24
C TYR A 92 -15.10 -16.31 3.90
N PRO A 93 -16.01 -15.32 3.79
CA PRO A 93 -17.35 -15.44 4.34
C PRO A 93 -18.10 -16.62 3.73
N GLY A 94 -18.82 -17.36 4.57
CA GLY A 94 -19.52 -18.57 4.16
C GLY A 94 -20.94 -18.31 3.68
N VAL A 95 -21.64 -19.37 3.26
CA VAL A 95 -23.03 -19.28 2.78
C VAL A 95 -24.01 -18.67 3.80
N LYS A 96 -23.78 -18.85 5.11
CA LYS A 96 -24.59 -18.23 6.16
C LYS A 96 -24.47 -16.70 6.16
N ASP A 97 -23.27 -16.19 5.90
CA ASP A 97 -23.01 -14.75 5.82
C ASP A 97 -23.64 -14.17 4.56
N VAL A 98 -23.55 -14.89 3.44
CA VAL A 98 -24.21 -14.54 2.18
C VAL A 98 -25.73 -14.44 2.34
N PHE A 99 -26.36 -15.40 3.02
CA PHE A 99 -27.80 -15.34 3.29
C PHE A 99 -28.16 -14.22 4.29
N THR A 100 -27.28 -13.92 5.25
CA THR A 100 -27.47 -12.80 6.16
C THR A 100 -27.50 -11.47 5.40
N LEU A 101 -26.57 -11.25 4.47
CA LEU A 101 -26.61 -10.08 3.60
C LEU A 101 -27.79 -10.09 2.64
N TYR A 102 -28.19 -11.24 2.11
CA TYR A 102 -29.29 -11.30 1.17
C TYR A 102 -30.61 -10.78 1.78
N LYS A 103 -30.83 -11.06 3.07
CA LYS A 103 -31.99 -10.62 3.85
C LYS A 103 -32.00 -9.12 4.19
N THR A 104 -30.93 -8.39 3.91
CA THR A 104 -30.90 -6.93 4.15
C THR A 104 -31.70 -6.17 3.09
N SER A 105 -31.93 -6.79 1.93
CA SER A 105 -32.89 -6.28 0.94
C SER A 105 -34.32 -6.42 1.48
N PRO A 106 -35.14 -5.34 1.46
CA PRO A 106 -36.55 -5.41 1.88
C PRO A 106 -37.36 -6.50 1.14
N ALA A 107 -37.03 -6.77 -0.13
CA ALA A 107 -37.67 -7.81 -0.93
C ALA A 107 -37.36 -9.23 -0.45
N ASN A 108 -36.25 -9.42 0.28
CA ASN A 108 -35.76 -10.72 0.73
C ASN A 108 -35.80 -10.87 2.27
N LYS A 109 -36.46 -9.96 3.00
CA LYS A 109 -36.51 -10.01 4.48
C LYS A 109 -37.03 -11.35 5.03
N ASP A 110 -37.97 -11.96 4.31
CA ASP A 110 -38.60 -13.25 4.65
C ASP A 110 -37.96 -14.43 3.88
N PHE A 111 -36.78 -14.22 3.28
CA PHE A 111 -36.04 -15.28 2.59
C PHE A 111 -35.72 -16.42 3.55
N ASP A 112 -36.06 -17.64 3.14
CA ASP A 112 -35.85 -18.87 3.91
C ASP A 112 -35.16 -19.91 3.03
N PRO A 113 -33.88 -20.25 3.30
CA PRO A 113 -33.13 -21.20 2.50
C PRO A 113 -33.39 -22.68 2.86
N SER A 114 -34.41 -23.00 3.67
CA SER A 114 -34.67 -24.38 4.11
C SER A 114 -35.07 -25.30 2.94
N PRO A 115 -34.61 -26.57 2.93
CA PRO A 115 -35.00 -27.61 1.97
C PRO A 115 -36.49 -27.68 1.64
N GLU A 116 -37.35 -27.53 2.64
CA GLU A 116 -38.80 -27.62 2.47
C GLU A 116 -39.42 -26.38 1.82
N LYS A 117 -38.74 -25.23 1.93
CA LYS A 117 -39.24 -23.94 1.46
C LYS A 117 -38.55 -23.42 0.21
N TYR A 118 -37.57 -24.12 -0.36
CA TYR A 118 -36.88 -23.69 -1.59
C TYR A 118 -37.87 -23.11 -2.61
N LYS A 119 -38.93 -23.81 -3.00
CA LYS A 119 -39.89 -23.33 -4.02
C LYS A 119 -40.72 -22.10 -3.62
N LYS A 120 -40.87 -21.81 -2.33
CA LYS A 120 -41.70 -20.73 -1.76
C LYS A 120 -40.86 -19.64 -1.07
N SER A 121 -39.54 -19.71 -1.14
CA SER A 121 -38.68 -18.70 -0.52
C SER A 121 -38.83 -17.37 -1.26
N ASN A 122 -38.79 -16.26 -0.51
CA ASN A 122 -38.74 -14.91 -1.06
C ASN A 122 -37.35 -14.67 -1.66
N ASP A 123 -37.13 -15.22 -2.85
CA ASP A 123 -35.88 -15.17 -3.61
C ASP A 123 -36.03 -14.17 -4.77
N ASN A 124 -35.86 -12.88 -4.48
CA ASN A 124 -36.19 -11.79 -5.40
C ASN A 124 -34.97 -11.08 -6.02
N GLY A 125 -33.77 -11.60 -5.79
CA GLY A 125 -32.51 -10.99 -6.24
C GLY A 125 -32.11 -9.75 -5.43
N MET A 126 -31.03 -9.10 -5.86
CA MET A 126 -30.49 -7.88 -5.26
C MET A 126 -29.73 -7.08 -6.33
N ASN A 127 -29.69 -5.75 -6.24
CA ASN A 127 -28.80 -4.92 -7.06
C ASN A 127 -27.55 -4.51 -6.29
N PHE A 128 -26.51 -4.07 -7.01
CA PHE A 128 -25.23 -3.69 -6.41
C PHE A 128 -25.35 -2.46 -5.53
N GLN A 129 -25.98 -1.40 -6.04
CA GLN A 129 -26.00 -0.13 -5.36
C GLN A 129 -26.63 -0.25 -3.96
N ALA A 130 -27.77 -0.94 -3.83
CA ALA A 130 -28.42 -1.16 -2.55
C ALA A 130 -27.56 -1.96 -1.56
N LEU A 131 -26.88 -3.03 -2.01
CA LEU A 131 -25.99 -3.78 -1.12
C LEU A 131 -24.78 -2.95 -0.71
N LEU A 132 -24.15 -2.24 -1.65
CA LEU A 132 -22.96 -1.43 -1.37
C LEU A 132 -23.26 -0.25 -0.43
N ASP A 133 -24.44 0.38 -0.57
CA ASP A 133 -24.92 1.39 0.37
C ASP A 133 -25.13 0.78 1.78
N TYR A 134 -25.79 -0.38 1.85
CA TYR A 134 -25.96 -1.09 3.12
C TYR A 134 -24.61 -1.41 3.77
N LEU A 135 -23.65 -1.94 3.00
CA LEU A 135 -22.31 -2.29 3.48
C LEU A 135 -21.50 -1.06 3.90
N ARG A 136 -21.73 0.12 3.32
CA ARG A 136 -21.12 1.38 3.78
C ARG A 136 -21.67 1.78 5.14
N GLU A 137 -22.98 1.71 5.32
CA GLU A 137 -23.66 2.19 6.53
C GLU A 137 -23.51 1.21 7.71
N HIS A 138 -23.66 -0.08 7.45
CA HIS A 138 -23.79 -1.13 8.48
C HIS A 138 -22.59 -2.09 8.51
N GLY A 139 -21.91 -2.28 7.38
CA GLY A 139 -20.87 -3.29 7.22
C GLY A 139 -21.42 -4.66 6.86
N GLY A 140 -20.52 -5.58 6.49
CA GLY A 140 -20.84 -6.98 6.26
C GLY A 140 -20.94 -7.79 7.56
N PRO A 141 -21.36 -9.06 7.49
CA PRO A 141 -21.25 -10.02 8.59
C PRO A 141 -19.83 -10.18 9.16
N ASP A 142 -18.81 -9.82 8.38
CA ASP A 142 -17.42 -9.76 8.83
C ASP A 142 -17.07 -8.49 9.64
N GLY A 143 -18.05 -7.60 9.86
CA GLY A 143 -17.91 -6.34 10.58
C GLY A 143 -17.26 -5.21 9.78
N VAL A 144 -16.91 -5.44 8.51
CA VAL A 144 -16.16 -4.46 7.70
C VAL A 144 -17.11 -3.60 6.88
N LYS A 145 -16.95 -2.28 7.01
CA LYS A 145 -17.67 -1.28 6.21
C LYS A 145 -16.96 -0.98 4.90
N VAL A 146 -17.73 -0.78 3.83
CA VAL A 146 -17.22 -0.19 2.60
C VAL A 146 -16.84 1.26 2.87
N VAL A 147 -15.66 1.69 2.42
CA VAL A 147 -15.20 3.08 2.52
C VAL A 147 -15.91 3.95 1.49
N ALA A 148 -15.91 3.49 0.24
CA ALA A 148 -16.64 4.09 -0.86
C ALA A 148 -16.84 3.07 -1.98
N HIS A 149 -17.80 3.31 -2.87
CA HIS A 149 -18.01 2.50 -4.08
C HIS A 149 -18.29 3.41 -5.26
N ALA A 150 -17.69 3.11 -6.41
CA ALA A 150 -17.71 3.95 -7.60
C ALA A 150 -18.12 3.16 -8.84
N LYS A 151 -19.05 3.73 -9.63
CA LYS A 151 -19.51 3.14 -10.89
C LYS A 151 -18.50 3.44 -12.01
N ILE A 152 -18.23 2.43 -12.83
CA ILE A 152 -17.38 2.49 -14.03
C ILE A 152 -18.29 2.31 -15.25
N ASP A 153 -17.99 3.02 -16.34
CA ASP A 153 -18.62 2.73 -17.63
C ASP A 153 -18.12 1.37 -18.13
N PRO A 154 -19.00 0.38 -18.38
CA PRO A 154 -18.59 -0.91 -18.93
C PRO A 154 -17.81 -0.82 -20.25
N GLY A 155 -18.10 0.18 -21.07
CA GLY A 155 -17.40 0.40 -22.35
C GLY A 155 -16.00 0.97 -22.21
N ASP A 156 -15.67 1.55 -21.06
CA ASP A 156 -14.33 2.03 -20.73
C ASP A 156 -13.49 0.89 -20.14
N VAL A 157 -13.14 -0.08 -20.98
CA VAL A 157 -12.33 -1.25 -20.60
C VAL A 157 -11.00 -0.85 -19.97
N GLN A 158 -10.45 0.30 -20.36
CA GLN A 158 -9.25 0.83 -19.72
C GLN A 158 -9.52 1.18 -18.26
N ALA A 159 -10.55 1.95 -17.95
CA ALA A 159 -10.93 2.26 -16.56
C ALA A 159 -11.22 0.99 -15.74
N VAL A 160 -11.81 -0.05 -16.34
CA VAL A 160 -12.01 -1.35 -15.69
C VAL A 160 -10.67 -2.00 -15.33
N ARG A 161 -9.72 -2.08 -16.27
CA ARG A 161 -8.37 -2.61 -16.01
C ARG A 161 -7.64 -1.80 -14.94
N GLN A 162 -7.77 -0.48 -14.99
CA GLN A 162 -7.19 0.41 -13.96
C GLN A 162 -7.77 0.12 -12.59
N ALA A 163 -9.09 -0.03 -12.47
CA ALA A 163 -9.72 -0.38 -11.20
C ALA A 163 -9.25 -1.74 -10.68
N ILE A 164 -9.12 -2.76 -11.55
CA ILE A 164 -8.57 -4.07 -11.19
C ILE A 164 -7.13 -3.95 -10.70
N GLN A 165 -6.30 -3.11 -11.33
CA GLN A 165 -4.93 -2.92 -10.86
C GLN A 165 -4.86 -2.15 -9.53
N ILE A 166 -5.70 -1.12 -9.37
CA ILE A 166 -5.69 -0.25 -8.19
C ILE A 166 -6.27 -0.98 -6.97
N LEU A 167 -7.41 -1.65 -7.14
CA LEU A 167 -8.23 -2.22 -6.07
C LEU A 167 -8.22 -3.75 -6.06
N GLY A 168 -7.51 -4.39 -6.99
CA GLY A 168 -7.52 -5.84 -7.15
C GLY A 168 -8.68 -6.38 -7.98
N SER A 169 -9.85 -5.72 -7.97
CA SER A 169 -11.04 -6.22 -8.66
C SER A 169 -12.16 -5.21 -8.84
N VAL A 170 -13.16 -5.62 -9.62
CA VAL A 170 -14.44 -4.93 -9.80
C VAL A 170 -15.60 -5.92 -9.70
N TRP A 171 -16.76 -5.44 -9.28
CA TRP A 171 -18.03 -6.19 -9.35
C TRP A 171 -18.67 -5.94 -10.71
N VAL A 172 -19.13 -6.99 -11.35
CA VAL A 172 -19.67 -6.93 -12.70
C VAL A 172 -21.03 -7.58 -12.77
N ARG A 173 -22.00 -6.85 -13.32
CA ARG A 173 -23.29 -7.36 -13.72
C ARG A 173 -23.23 -7.72 -15.19
N MET A 174 -23.62 -8.94 -15.50
CA MET A 174 -23.75 -9.42 -16.86
C MET A 174 -25.16 -9.97 -17.13
N GLU A 175 -25.62 -9.81 -18.37
CA GLU A 175 -26.82 -10.47 -18.86
C GLU A 175 -26.47 -11.89 -19.31
N CYS A 176 -26.80 -12.86 -18.48
CA CYS A 176 -26.79 -14.25 -18.87
C CYS A 176 -27.97 -14.49 -19.80
N LEU A 177 -27.66 -14.98 -20.99
CA LEU A 177 -28.66 -15.41 -21.96
C LEU A 177 -29.10 -16.81 -21.55
N GLN A 178 -30.40 -17.00 -21.33
CA GLN A 178 -30.96 -18.30 -20.95
C GLN A 178 -31.06 -19.23 -22.17
N ASP A 179 -29.91 -19.61 -22.72
CA ASP A 179 -29.72 -20.62 -23.76
C ASP A 179 -28.64 -21.65 -23.35
N ILE A 180 -28.59 -22.75 -24.12
CA ILE A 180 -27.89 -24.02 -23.85
C ILE A 180 -26.46 -23.89 -23.30
N ASN A 181 -25.74 -22.82 -23.64
CA ASN A 181 -24.35 -22.61 -23.20
C ASN A 181 -24.27 -22.30 -21.69
N ASN A 182 -25.13 -21.45 -21.14
CA ASN A 182 -25.06 -21.12 -19.71
C ASN A 182 -25.53 -22.29 -18.81
N GLU A 183 -26.43 -23.16 -19.32
CA GLU A 183 -26.85 -24.37 -18.59
C GLU A 183 -25.80 -25.48 -18.65
N LYS A 184 -25.22 -25.76 -19.84
CA LYS A 184 -24.16 -26.77 -19.99
C LYS A 184 -22.90 -26.42 -19.22
N ILE A 185 -22.45 -25.16 -19.28
CA ILE A 185 -21.22 -24.76 -18.58
C ILE A 185 -21.46 -24.72 -17.05
N ARG A 186 -22.66 -24.37 -16.56
CA ARG A 186 -23.02 -24.46 -15.13
C ARG A 186 -23.03 -25.91 -14.62
N LEU A 187 -23.50 -26.85 -15.42
CA LEU A 187 -23.59 -28.27 -15.06
C LEU A 187 -22.26 -29.02 -15.28
N GLY A 188 -21.22 -28.36 -15.79
CA GLY A 188 -19.94 -28.99 -16.11
C GLY A 188 -20.04 -29.95 -17.30
N GLU A 189 -21.05 -29.78 -18.16
CA GLU A 189 -21.34 -30.60 -19.34
C GLU A 189 -20.68 -30.04 -20.62
N ASP A 190 -20.00 -28.89 -20.53
CA ASP A 190 -19.28 -28.27 -21.65
C ASP A 190 -17.77 -28.61 -21.64
N ASP A 191 -17.17 -28.60 -22.81
CA ASP A 191 -15.87 -29.20 -23.19
C ASP A 191 -14.59 -28.61 -22.55
N GLY A 192 -14.72 -27.86 -21.45
CA GLY A 192 -13.60 -27.39 -20.63
C GLY A 192 -13.18 -25.94 -20.86
N ASN A 193 -13.89 -25.16 -21.70
CA ASN A 193 -13.63 -23.74 -21.88
C ASN A 193 -14.62 -22.87 -21.08
N GLN A 194 -14.22 -22.47 -19.86
CA GLN A 194 -14.95 -21.55 -18.98
C GLN A 194 -14.91 -20.09 -19.49
N VAL A 195 -15.47 -19.83 -20.68
CA VAL A 195 -15.42 -18.54 -21.35
C VAL A 195 -16.84 -18.04 -21.67
N PHE A 196 -17.19 -16.86 -21.18
CA PHE A 196 -18.39 -16.14 -21.59
C PHE A 196 -18.19 -15.54 -22.97
N THR A 197 -19.06 -15.93 -23.91
CA THR A 197 -19.09 -15.43 -25.28
C THR A 197 -20.23 -14.43 -25.49
N ASN A 198 -20.10 -13.59 -26.52
CA ASN A 198 -21.18 -12.72 -26.94
C ASN A 198 -22.15 -13.49 -27.85
N VAL A 199 -23.36 -13.79 -27.36
CA VAL A 199 -24.41 -14.42 -28.15
C VAL A 199 -25.48 -13.38 -28.49
N THR A 200 -25.89 -13.32 -29.76
CA THR A 200 -26.96 -12.41 -30.22
C THR A 200 -28.16 -13.25 -30.67
N GLY A 201 -29.34 -12.97 -30.12
CA GLY A 201 -30.57 -13.71 -30.45
C GLY A 201 -31.75 -13.39 -29.52
N PRO A 202 -32.97 -13.88 -29.83
CA PRO A 202 -34.15 -13.73 -28.99
C PRO A 202 -34.06 -14.63 -27.75
N VAL A 203 -33.15 -14.30 -26.84
CA VAL A 203 -32.92 -15.05 -25.60
C VAL A 203 -33.38 -14.21 -24.42
N ARG A 204 -34.00 -14.86 -23.43
CA ARG A 204 -34.36 -14.20 -22.17
C ARG A 204 -33.07 -13.79 -21.44
N LYS A 205 -32.96 -12.51 -21.13
CA LYS A 205 -31.84 -11.93 -20.38
C LYS A 205 -32.13 -12.04 -18.88
N VAL A 206 -31.23 -12.67 -18.14
CA VAL A 206 -31.27 -12.74 -16.67
C VAL A 206 -29.95 -12.19 -16.11
N GLY A 207 -30.05 -11.32 -15.13
CA GLY A 207 -28.88 -10.65 -14.56
C GLY A 207 -28.09 -11.55 -13.62
N HIS A 208 -26.78 -11.62 -13.83
CA HIS A 208 -25.83 -12.34 -13.01
C HIS A 208 -24.71 -11.44 -12.50
N SER A 209 -24.24 -11.70 -11.29
CA SER A 209 -23.16 -10.94 -10.66
C SER A 209 -21.91 -11.78 -10.53
N VAL A 210 -20.77 -11.23 -10.93
CA VAL A 210 -19.47 -11.87 -10.82
C VAL A 210 -18.41 -10.90 -10.30
N LEU A 211 -17.34 -11.46 -9.75
CA LEU A 211 -16.15 -10.70 -9.32
C LEU A 211 -15.07 -10.82 -10.39
N VAL A 212 -14.70 -9.72 -11.05
CA VAL A 212 -13.62 -9.69 -12.04
C VAL A 212 -12.35 -9.17 -11.39
N GLY A 213 -11.28 -9.95 -11.40
CA GLY A 213 -10.05 -9.67 -10.65
C GLY A 213 -8.75 -9.88 -11.44
N GLY A 214 -8.84 -10.16 -12.74
CA GLY A 214 -7.66 -10.34 -13.59
C GLY A 214 -7.95 -10.05 -15.07
N HIS A 215 -6.88 -9.91 -15.86
CA HIS A 215 -6.88 -9.75 -17.31
C HIS A 215 -5.63 -10.37 -17.96
N VAL A 216 -5.67 -11.62 -18.47
CA VAL A 216 -4.66 -12.12 -19.44
C VAL A 216 -5.10 -13.41 -20.16
N PRO A 217 -5.13 -13.47 -21.51
CA PRO A 217 -5.30 -12.34 -22.42
C PRO A 217 -6.67 -11.67 -22.25
N ARG A 218 -7.61 -12.34 -21.58
CA ARG A 218 -9.01 -11.95 -21.39
C ARG A 218 -9.29 -11.61 -19.92
N MET A 219 -10.37 -10.86 -19.68
CA MET A 219 -10.84 -10.54 -18.32
C MET A 219 -11.25 -11.83 -17.59
N ARG A 220 -10.72 -12.06 -16.39
CA ARG A 220 -10.96 -13.26 -15.58
C ARG A 220 -11.83 -12.92 -14.37
N CYS A 221 -12.79 -13.80 -14.07
CA CYS A 221 -13.75 -13.63 -13.00
C CYS A 221 -13.98 -14.90 -12.19
N VAL A 222 -14.53 -14.74 -10.99
CA VAL A 222 -14.98 -15.85 -10.15
C VAL A 222 -16.50 -15.92 -10.18
N THR A 223 -17.02 -17.10 -10.51
CA THR A 223 -18.44 -17.42 -10.42
C THR A 223 -18.64 -18.93 -10.28
N TRP A 224 -19.72 -19.33 -9.60
CA TRP A 224 -20.09 -20.75 -9.41
C TRP A 224 -18.93 -21.63 -8.94
N GLY A 225 -18.10 -21.12 -8.02
CA GLY A 225 -16.96 -21.84 -7.46
C GLY A 225 -15.79 -22.06 -8.42
N GLN A 226 -15.79 -21.39 -9.58
CA GLN A 226 -14.79 -21.56 -10.63
C GLN A 226 -14.29 -20.22 -11.16
N VAL A 227 -13.17 -20.26 -11.89
CA VAL A 227 -12.63 -19.10 -12.60
C VAL A 227 -13.07 -19.15 -14.05
N TRP A 228 -13.60 -18.04 -14.55
CA TRP A 228 -14.12 -17.90 -15.91
C TRP A 228 -13.49 -16.71 -16.61
N GLU A 229 -13.54 -16.69 -17.93
CA GLU A 229 -13.07 -15.56 -18.74
C GLU A 229 -14.20 -14.91 -19.52
N PHE A 230 -14.00 -13.68 -19.96
CA PHE A 230 -14.88 -13.00 -20.91
C PHE A 230 -14.17 -12.84 -22.26
N GLU A 231 -14.87 -13.13 -23.36
CA GLU A 231 -14.45 -12.60 -24.65
C GLU A 231 -14.49 -11.07 -24.65
N ASP A 232 -13.58 -10.44 -25.40
CA ASP A 232 -13.51 -8.98 -25.50
C ASP A 232 -14.83 -8.37 -25.99
N ALA A 233 -15.55 -9.08 -26.88
CA ALA A 233 -16.85 -8.65 -27.41
C ALA A 233 -17.94 -8.51 -26.34
N CYS A 234 -17.80 -9.17 -25.17
CA CYS A 234 -18.74 -9.00 -24.06
C CYS A 234 -18.68 -7.60 -23.42
N TRP A 235 -17.58 -6.87 -23.62
CA TRP A 235 -17.37 -5.53 -23.10
C TRP A 235 -17.77 -4.43 -24.08
N ASP A 236 -18.11 -4.77 -25.33
CA ASP A 236 -18.70 -3.82 -26.27
C ASP A 236 -20.08 -3.38 -25.73
N PRO A 237 -20.34 -2.07 -25.52
CA PRO A 237 -21.64 -1.57 -25.09
C PRO A 237 -22.82 -2.06 -25.94
N LYS A 238 -22.60 -2.34 -27.23
CA LYS A 238 -23.62 -2.87 -28.15
C LYS A 238 -24.02 -4.31 -27.85
N SER A 239 -23.14 -5.10 -27.23
CA SER A 239 -23.44 -6.48 -26.83
C SER A 239 -24.55 -6.54 -25.77
N GLN A 240 -24.65 -5.49 -24.93
CA GLN A 240 -25.45 -5.49 -23.71
C GLN A 240 -25.16 -6.69 -22.78
N ARG A 241 -23.97 -7.31 -22.92
CA ARG A 241 -23.58 -8.48 -22.14
C ARG A 241 -23.06 -8.07 -20.78
N VAL A 242 -22.13 -7.11 -20.70
CA VAL A 242 -21.76 -6.44 -19.45
C VAL A 242 -22.56 -5.13 -19.34
N THR A 243 -23.24 -4.93 -18.22
CA THR A 243 -24.21 -3.83 -18.06
C THR A 243 -23.88 -2.88 -16.92
N ASP A 244 -23.31 -3.39 -15.82
CA ASP A 244 -22.86 -2.55 -14.70
C ASP A 244 -21.51 -3.01 -14.19
N VAL A 245 -20.64 -2.04 -13.88
CA VAL A 245 -19.32 -2.29 -13.29
C VAL A 245 -19.10 -1.37 -12.10
N TRP A 246 -18.67 -1.93 -10.97
CA TRP A 246 -18.44 -1.20 -9.73
C TRP A 246 -17.07 -1.48 -9.13
N ALA A 247 -16.32 -0.42 -8.88
CA ALA A 247 -15.14 -0.43 -8.02
C ALA A 247 -15.58 -0.28 -6.56
N VAL A 248 -15.08 -1.14 -5.67
CA VAL A 248 -15.37 -1.08 -4.23
C VAL A 248 -14.09 -0.82 -3.46
N ILE A 249 -14.10 0.22 -2.63
CA ILE A 249 -12.97 0.63 -1.79
C ILE A 249 -13.21 0.12 -0.37
N TRP A 250 -12.35 -0.79 0.07
CA TRP A 250 -12.33 -1.32 1.43
C TRP A 250 -11.26 -0.62 2.28
N PRO A 251 -11.36 -0.69 3.62
CA PRO A 251 -10.31 -0.16 4.50
C PRO A 251 -8.92 -0.73 4.20
N GLU A 252 -8.84 -1.99 3.79
CA GLU A 252 -7.57 -2.65 3.43
C GLU A 252 -6.89 -2.05 2.19
N HIS A 253 -7.61 -1.31 1.35
CA HIS A 253 -7.01 -0.57 0.24
C HIS A 253 -6.28 0.70 0.72
N LEU A 254 -6.71 1.27 1.85
CA LEU A 254 -6.18 2.54 2.33
C LEU A 254 -4.71 2.36 2.74
N GLY A 255 -3.86 3.29 2.29
CA GLY A 255 -2.41 3.22 2.50
C GLY A 255 -1.67 2.25 1.57
N THR A 256 -2.36 1.44 0.75
CA THR A 256 -1.69 0.60 -0.27
C THR A 256 -1.14 1.45 -1.41
N GLN A 257 0.01 1.04 -1.97
CA GLN A 257 0.67 1.78 -3.05
C GLN A 257 -0.24 2.00 -4.26
N SER A 258 -0.93 0.96 -4.74
CA SER A 258 -1.80 1.03 -5.90
C SER A 258 -2.97 1.99 -5.69
N PHE A 259 -3.55 1.98 -4.47
CA PHE A 259 -4.60 2.92 -4.09
C PHE A 259 -4.10 4.37 -4.02
N MET A 260 -2.96 4.60 -3.35
CA MET A 260 -2.41 5.94 -3.16
C MET A 260 -1.94 6.58 -4.47
N LEU A 261 -1.46 5.78 -5.43
CA LEU A 261 -1.09 6.23 -6.77
C LEU A 261 -2.29 6.38 -7.70
N GLY A 262 -3.28 5.49 -7.57
CA GLY A 262 -4.42 5.40 -8.47
C GLY A 262 -5.55 6.37 -8.13
N VAL A 263 -5.71 6.73 -6.85
CA VAL A 263 -6.87 7.48 -6.35
C VAL A 263 -6.45 8.83 -5.76
N SER A 264 -7.16 9.89 -6.17
CA SER A 264 -7.07 11.21 -5.57
C SER A 264 -7.89 11.24 -4.29
N LEU A 265 -7.22 11.30 -3.15
CA LEU A 265 -7.88 11.31 -1.83
C LEU A 265 -8.76 12.55 -1.64
N ASP A 266 -8.34 13.70 -2.17
CA ASP A 266 -9.12 14.94 -2.10
C ASP A 266 -10.41 14.86 -2.92
N LEU A 267 -10.32 14.36 -4.16
CA LEU A 267 -11.50 14.17 -5.01
C LEU A 267 -12.43 13.11 -4.43
N LEU A 268 -11.87 12.01 -3.90
CA LEU A 268 -12.62 10.97 -3.24
C LEU A 268 -13.38 11.53 -2.01
N ALA A 269 -12.68 12.24 -1.12
CA ALA A 269 -13.29 12.85 0.06
C ALA A 269 -14.37 13.87 -0.30
N LYS A 270 -14.11 14.70 -1.32
CA LYS A 270 -15.07 15.70 -1.82
C LYS A 270 -16.34 15.05 -2.37
N GLU A 271 -16.20 14.03 -3.22
CA GLU A 271 -17.35 13.36 -3.81
C GLU A 271 -18.13 12.51 -2.82
N VAL A 272 -17.45 11.81 -1.90
CA VAL A 272 -18.13 11.11 -0.80
C VAL A 272 -18.95 12.09 0.03
N LYS A 273 -18.36 13.21 0.45
CA LYS A 273 -19.08 14.27 1.17
C LYS A 273 -20.25 14.82 0.39
N ARG A 274 -20.13 15.00 -0.93
CA ARG A 274 -21.22 15.47 -1.79
C ARG A 274 -22.38 14.47 -1.82
N LEU A 275 -22.09 13.18 -1.84
CA LEU A 275 -23.08 12.11 -1.99
C LEU A 275 -23.74 11.70 -0.66
N THR A 276 -22.96 11.56 0.41
CA THR A 276 -23.42 11.01 1.69
C THR A 276 -23.59 12.07 2.78
N ARG A 277 -23.05 13.28 2.57
CA ARG A 277 -22.91 14.35 3.60
C ARG A 277 -21.95 14.00 4.74
N GLU A 278 -21.28 12.85 4.69
CA GLU A 278 -20.31 12.41 5.68
C GLU A 278 -18.89 12.83 5.27
N ASN A 279 -18.03 13.10 6.25
CA ASN A 279 -16.61 13.28 5.97
C ASN A 279 -15.95 11.89 5.88
N LEU A 280 -15.19 11.66 4.81
CA LEU A 280 -14.45 10.41 4.66
C LEU A 280 -13.26 10.38 5.62
N ALA A 281 -13.24 9.42 6.53
CA ALA A 281 -12.07 9.14 7.36
C ALA A 281 -11.04 8.34 6.55
N ILE A 282 -10.10 9.04 5.92
CA ILE A 282 -8.95 8.42 5.24
C ILE A 282 -7.80 8.35 6.25
N PRO A 283 -7.25 7.16 6.57
CA PRO A 283 -6.02 7.06 7.33
C PRO A 283 -4.91 7.85 6.62
N PRO A 284 -4.02 8.55 7.34
CA PRO A 284 -2.89 9.21 6.72
C PRO A 284 -2.08 8.22 5.86
N ALA A 285 -1.58 8.68 4.72
CA ALA A 285 -0.66 7.90 3.91
C ALA A 285 0.62 7.68 4.72
N ASN A 286 0.93 6.45 5.12
CA ASN A 286 2.06 6.16 6.01
C ASN A 286 3.41 6.12 5.28
N PHE A 287 3.64 6.91 4.24
CA PHE A 287 5.01 7.06 3.73
C PHE A 287 5.75 8.07 4.61
N SER A 288 7.02 7.81 4.86
CA SER A 288 7.88 8.75 5.58
C SER A 288 8.01 10.04 4.80
N ASP A 289 8.04 11.14 5.53
CA ASP A 289 8.57 12.38 5.00
C ASP A 289 10.10 12.22 4.85
N ILE A 290 10.67 12.86 3.84
CA ILE A 290 12.12 12.88 3.64
C ILE A 290 12.67 14.17 4.19
N TYR A 291 13.55 14.05 5.17
CA TYR A 291 14.22 15.16 5.80
C TYR A 291 15.61 15.33 5.18
N PHE A 292 15.93 16.56 4.81
CA PHE A 292 17.26 16.99 4.40
C PHE A 292 17.78 18.05 5.37
N ILE A 293 18.74 17.67 6.18
CA ILE A 293 19.41 18.56 7.12
C ILE A 293 20.62 19.15 6.38
N LYS A 294 20.42 20.32 5.77
CA LYS A 294 21.46 21.01 5.01
C LYS A 294 22.43 21.67 5.97
N THR A 295 23.70 21.29 5.85
CA THR A 295 24.78 21.78 6.72
C THR A 295 25.83 22.55 5.94
N ASN A 296 25.83 22.50 4.61
CA ASN A 296 26.78 23.25 3.78
C ASN A 296 26.05 24.07 2.72
N SER A 297 26.60 25.26 2.42
CA SER A 297 26.02 26.23 1.46
C SER A 297 24.54 26.51 1.75
N THR A 298 24.22 26.73 3.03
CA THR A 298 22.89 27.09 3.50
C THR A 298 22.59 28.55 3.18
N GLN A 299 21.34 28.87 2.89
CA GLN A 299 20.93 30.24 2.53
C GLN A 299 20.92 31.14 3.76
N SER A 300 20.56 30.57 4.91
CA SER A 300 20.50 31.25 6.21
C SER A 300 21.86 31.45 6.87
N GLY A 301 22.93 30.79 6.37
CA GLY A 301 24.21 30.69 7.09
C GLY A 301 24.14 29.84 8.37
N LYS A 302 22.99 29.21 8.64
CA LYS A 302 22.73 28.30 9.75
C LYS A 302 22.42 26.90 9.22
N ILE A 303 22.35 25.89 10.07
CA ILE A 303 21.83 24.57 9.67
C ILE A 303 20.35 24.73 9.30
N GLU A 304 19.92 24.11 8.20
CA GLU A 304 18.53 24.16 7.73
C GLU A 304 17.93 22.76 7.67
N VAL A 305 16.72 22.59 8.21
CA VAL A 305 15.93 21.38 8.03
C VAL A 305 14.92 21.61 6.90
N HIS A 306 15.02 20.80 5.85
CA HIS A 306 14.12 20.80 4.70
C HIS A 306 13.26 19.54 4.75
N VAL A 307 11.94 19.65 4.60
CA VAL A 307 11.01 18.50 4.72
C VAL A 307 10.24 18.27 3.43
N ALA A 308 10.63 17.22 2.69
CA ALA A 308 9.90 16.69 1.53
C ALA A 308 8.79 15.77 1.98
N ALA A 309 7.57 16.31 2.01
CA ALA A 309 6.43 15.63 2.57
C ALA A 309 5.88 14.55 1.62
N ALA A 310 5.60 13.38 2.15
CA ALA A 310 4.99 12.26 1.44
C ALA A 310 3.63 12.64 0.85
N LYS A 311 2.82 13.39 1.60
CA LYS A 311 1.50 13.87 1.16
C LYS A 311 1.57 14.70 -0.13
N ASP A 312 2.70 15.37 -0.35
CA ASP A 312 2.98 16.23 -1.51
C ASP A 312 3.77 15.47 -2.61
N ASN A 313 3.88 14.14 -2.49
CA ASN A 313 4.73 13.27 -3.33
C ASN A 313 6.18 13.76 -3.39
N TYR A 314 6.70 14.29 -2.28
CA TYR A 314 8.05 14.83 -2.14
C TYR A 314 8.34 16.06 -3.01
N ARG A 315 7.32 16.68 -3.62
CA ARG A 315 7.47 17.91 -4.42
C ARG A 315 7.31 19.16 -3.56
N ALA A 316 7.85 20.28 -4.03
CA ALA A 316 7.62 21.56 -3.38
C ALA A 316 6.14 21.99 -3.57
N PRO A 317 5.48 22.56 -2.55
CA PRO A 317 4.14 23.10 -2.70
C PRO A 317 4.16 24.24 -3.72
N ASN A 318 3.24 24.21 -4.69
CA ASN A 318 3.17 25.15 -5.81
C ASN A 318 3.35 26.61 -5.36
N THR A 319 4.26 27.32 -6.04
CA THR A 319 4.65 28.76 -5.97
C THR A 319 5.96 29.13 -5.28
N SER A 320 6.60 28.26 -4.51
CA SER A 320 7.97 28.47 -4.02
C SER A 320 8.81 27.23 -4.29
N GLN A 321 9.93 27.36 -5.00
CA GLN A 321 10.86 26.24 -5.29
C GLN A 321 11.58 25.68 -4.04
N THR A 322 11.02 25.89 -2.86
CA THR A 322 11.53 25.49 -1.56
C THR A 322 10.37 24.83 -0.82
N GLY A 323 10.51 23.56 -0.40
CA GLY A 323 9.58 22.97 0.57
C GLY A 323 9.61 23.70 1.92
N ALA A 324 9.04 23.10 2.97
CA ALA A 324 9.17 23.68 4.31
C ALA A 324 10.65 23.69 4.71
N VAL A 325 11.22 24.90 4.84
CA VAL A 325 12.60 25.13 5.28
C VAL A 325 12.58 25.78 6.64
N HIS A 326 13.34 25.22 7.58
CA HIS A 326 13.49 25.74 8.92
C HIS A 326 14.98 25.97 9.22
N ALA A 327 15.39 27.24 9.25
CA ALA A 327 16.73 27.61 9.73
C ALA A 327 16.78 27.41 11.24
N THR A 328 17.78 26.69 11.75
CA THR A 328 18.02 26.48 13.19
C THR A 328 18.92 27.59 13.76
N PRO A 329 19.05 27.73 15.10
CA PRO A 329 20.03 28.65 15.68
C PRO A 329 21.50 28.18 15.51
N LEU A 330 21.71 26.95 15.04
CA LEU A 330 23.01 26.28 15.04
C LEU A 330 23.89 26.71 13.86
N ASP A 331 25.16 26.98 14.15
CA ASP A 331 26.19 27.27 13.14
C ASP A 331 26.73 25.95 12.55
N PRO A 332 26.75 25.78 11.22
CA PRO A 332 27.39 24.65 10.56
C PRO A 332 28.83 24.37 11.01
N LYS A 333 29.60 25.42 11.35
CA LYS A 333 30.99 25.28 11.83
C LYS A 333 31.08 24.58 13.19
N ALA A 334 30.00 24.56 13.96
CA ALA A 334 29.93 23.88 15.24
C ALA A 334 29.70 22.36 15.13
N LEU A 335 29.56 21.82 13.91
CA LEU A 335 29.29 20.39 13.67
C LEU A 335 30.52 19.48 13.73
N GLN A 336 31.70 19.98 14.09
CA GLN A 336 32.87 19.13 14.25
C GLN A 336 32.59 18.05 15.31
N GLY A 337 32.57 16.78 14.87
CA GLY A 337 32.24 15.63 15.73
C GLY A 337 30.77 15.53 16.15
N VAL A 338 29.85 16.14 15.41
CA VAL A 338 28.40 16.00 15.65
C VAL A 338 27.78 15.08 14.60
N THR A 339 27.08 14.05 15.05
CA THR A 339 26.17 13.28 14.19
C THR A 339 24.77 13.88 14.27
N LEU A 340 24.10 14.03 13.13
CA LEU A 340 22.74 14.54 13.03
C LEU A 340 21.80 13.40 12.64
N ASP A 341 20.59 13.42 13.20
CA ASP A 341 19.53 12.47 12.87
C ASP A 341 18.15 13.11 13.05
N ILE A 342 17.12 12.50 12.45
CA ILE A 342 15.72 12.84 12.72
C ILE A 342 15.04 11.63 13.36
N ASP A 343 14.28 11.88 14.42
CA ASP A 343 13.36 10.90 15.01
C ASP A 343 12.09 11.61 15.42
N ASN A 344 10.92 11.06 15.04
CA ASN A 344 9.61 11.66 15.28
C ASN A 344 9.49 13.14 14.85
N GLY A 345 10.22 13.53 13.80
CA GLY A 345 10.26 14.90 13.26
C GLY A 345 11.27 15.84 13.93
N ASP A 346 11.76 15.50 15.13
CA ASP A 346 12.72 16.32 15.88
C ASP A 346 14.14 16.13 15.35
N LEU A 347 14.94 17.21 15.40
CA LEU A 347 16.35 17.18 15.00
C LEU A 347 17.23 16.80 16.19
N TYR A 348 17.87 15.65 16.12
CA TYR A 348 18.82 15.19 17.14
C TYR A 348 20.26 15.55 16.79
N LEU A 349 21.01 15.94 17.81
CA LEU A 349 22.44 16.20 17.76
C LEU A 349 23.15 15.26 18.73
N ILE A 350 24.08 14.48 18.20
CA ILE A 350 24.93 13.57 18.98
C ILE A 350 26.37 14.07 18.88
N LYS A 351 26.81 14.78 19.92
CA LYS A 351 28.15 15.37 20.01
C LYS A 351 29.13 14.34 20.56
N THR A 352 30.17 14.05 19.79
CA THR A 352 31.15 13.00 20.08
C THR A 352 32.55 13.52 20.36
N THR A 353 32.83 14.80 20.10
CA THR A 353 34.11 15.45 20.41
C THR A 353 33.86 16.80 21.10
N ASN A 354 34.87 17.29 21.84
CA ASN A 354 34.79 18.56 22.56
C ASN A 354 33.52 18.65 23.45
N THR A 355 33.13 17.54 24.09
CA THR A 355 31.94 17.46 24.94
C THR A 355 32.25 18.01 26.33
N ASN A 356 31.28 18.67 26.95
CA ASN A 356 31.48 19.33 28.25
C ASN A 356 31.54 18.33 29.41
N SER A 357 30.81 17.22 29.27
CA SER A 357 30.71 16.13 30.25
C SER A 357 31.82 15.10 30.17
N GLY A 358 32.68 15.14 29.14
CA GLY A 358 33.63 14.06 28.82
C GLY A 358 32.98 12.76 28.33
N LYS A 359 31.65 12.76 28.14
CA LYS A 359 30.86 11.68 27.52
C LYS A 359 30.32 12.13 26.17
N VAL A 360 29.84 11.20 25.35
CA VAL A 360 29.00 11.56 24.19
C VAL A 360 27.75 12.24 24.71
N GLU A 361 27.39 13.38 24.13
CA GLU A 361 26.25 14.20 24.55
C GLU A 361 25.16 14.17 23.48
N ILE A 362 23.91 13.97 23.89
CA ILE A 362 22.75 14.04 23.02
C ILE A 362 21.85 15.21 23.41
N SER A 363 21.35 15.92 22.41
CA SER A 363 20.33 16.98 22.54
C SER A 363 19.40 16.91 21.34
N HIS A 364 18.25 17.57 21.42
CA HIS A 364 17.37 17.70 20.27
C HIS A 364 16.76 19.10 20.18
N LEU A 365 16.32 19.44 18.97
CA LEU A 365 15.56 20.62 18.62
C LEU A 365 14.17 20.14 18.19
N PRO A 366 13.11 20.40 18.99
CA PRO A 366 11.76 19.95 18.68
C PRO A 366 11.19 20.57 17.40
N ALA A 367 10.49 19.78 16.60
CA ALA A 367 9.82 20.20 15.38
C ALA A 367 8.67 21.19 15.64
N ASP A 368 7.96 21.05 16.76
CA ASP A 368 6.88 21.95 17.18
C ASP A 368 7.38 23.39 17.45
N SER A 369 8.63 23.51 17.92
CA SER A 369 9.35 24.78 18.06
C SER A 369 9.89 25.32 16.74
N LYS A 370 9.67 24.61 15.62
CA LYS A 370 10.33 24.84 14.32
C LYS A 370 11.85 24.84 14.44
N TYR A 371 12.37 23.93 15.26
CA TYR A 371 13.79 23.76 15.53
C TYR A 371 14.47 25.02 16.10
N GLN A 372 13.76 25.83 16.88
CA GLN A 372 14.30 27.04 17.51
C GLN A 372 14.73 26.83 18.97
N ALA A 373 14.14 25.86 19.66
CA ALA A 373 14.46 25.56 21.04
C ALA A 373 15.41 24.35 21.10
N ALA A 374 16.66 24.55 21.56
CA ALA A 374 17.55 23.42 21.83
C ALA A 374 17.40 22.96 23.27
N GLU A 375 17.22 21.66 23.49
CA GLU A 375 17.31 21.09 24.83
C GLU A 375 18.74 21.14 25.37
N THR A 376 18.86 21.15 26.70
CA THR A 376 20.16 21.01 27.36
C THR A 376 20.80 19.67 26.99
N PRO A 377 22.06 19.64 26.51
CA PRO A 377 22.74 18.38 26.20
C PRO A 377 22.83 17.45 27.40
N ARG A 378 22.50 16.18 27.19
CA ARG A 378 22.53 15.13 28.20
C ARG A 378 23.71 14.20 27.95
N PRO A 379 24.55 13.93 28.96
CA PRO A 379 25.60 12.93 28.84
C PRO A 379 24.97 11.55 28.66
N THR A 380 25.58 10.75 27.81
CA THR A 380 25.21 9.34 27.59
C THR A 380 26.23 8.41 28.26
N ALA A 381 25.94 7.11 28.28
CA ALA A 381 26.90 6.12 28.74
C ALA A 381 28.15 5.97 27.85
N PHE A 382 28.13 6.47 26.61
CA PHE A 382 29.22 6.32 25.64
C PHE A 382 30.33 7.36 25.86
N ASN A 383 31.57 6.97 25.56
CA ASN A 383 32.72 7.88 25.57
C ASN A 383 32.98 8.45 24.16
N PRO A 384 33.59 9.65 24.06
CA PRO A 384 34.09 10.17 22.79
C PRO A 384 34.93 9.17 21.97
N SER A 385 35.72 8.32 22.65
CA SER A 385 36.55 7.28 22.02
C SER A 385 35.76 6.12 21.42
N ASP A 386 34.46 6.00 21.72
CA ASP A 386 33.59 4.99 21.10
C ASP A 386 33.18 5.40 19.68
N ALA A 387 33.05 6.69 19.39
CA ALA A 387 32.51 7.19 18.13
C ALA A 387 33.24 6.67 16.87
N PRO A 388 34.59 6.57 16.81
CA PRO A 388 35.28 6.01 15.65
C PRO A 388 35.01 4.52 15.38
N ASN A 389 34.40 3.82 16.34
CA ASN A 389 34.16 2.37 16.29
C ASN A 389 32.80 1.99 15.71
N GLY A 390 31.96 2.95 15.33
CA GLY A 390 30.61 2.64 14.88
C GLY A 390 29.82 3.87 14.43
N ARG A 391 28.50 3.76 14.45
CA ARG A 391 27.58 4.84 14.11
C ARG A 391 26.49 4.96 15.18
N PHE A 392 26.16 6.20 15.51
CA PHE A 392 25.00 6.53 16.35
C PHE A 392 23.76 6.77 15.49
N ILE A 393 22.62 6.27 15.95
CA ILE A 393 21.29 6.40 15.31
C ILE A 393 20.26 6.63 16.42
N VAL A 394 19.26 7.48 16.18
CA VAL A 394 18.15 7.71 17.11
C VAL A 394 16.90 7.00 16.60
N ASP A 395 16.20 6.30 17.50
CA ASP A 395 14.89 5.67 17.23
C ASP A 395 14.07 5.67 18.52
N ASP A 396 12.84 6.20 18.45
CA ASP A 396 11.94 6.39 19.59
C ASP A 396 12.61 7.13 20.77
N GLY A 397 13.37 8.18 20.44
CA GLY A 397 14.16 8.99 21.36
C GLY A 397 15.32 8.27 22.08
N ASN A 398 15.53 6.97 21.80
CA ASN A 398 16.64 6.19 22.35
C ASN A 398 17.87 6.31 21.44
N LEU A 399 19.06 6.25 22.04
CA LEU A 399 20.32 6.30 21.30
C LEU A 399 20.84 4.88 21.04
N PHE A 400 20.89 4.49 19.78
CA PHE A 400 21.51 3.24 19.34
C PHE A 400 22.93 3.51 18.88
N PHE A 401 23.88 2.66 19.30
CA PHE A 401 25.24 2.63 18.79
C PHE A 401 25.49 1.28 18.11
N ILE A 402 25.68 1.33 16.79
CA ILE A 402 25.99 0.16 15.96
C ILE A 402 27.51 0.09 15.84
N LYS A 403 28.13 -0.76 16.65
CA LYS A 403 29.59 -0.88 16.76
C LYS A 403 30.10 -1.86 15.70
N THR A 404 30.96 -1.38 14.82
CA THR A 404 31.50 -2.10 13.65
C THR A 404 33.03 -2.21 13.65
N LYS A 405 33.69 -1.78 14.73
CA LYS A 405 35.14 -1.99 14.94
C LYS A 405 35.42 -2.29 16.41
N ASN A 406 36.55 -2.93 16.67
CA ASN A 406 37.05 -3.18 18.02
C ASN A 406 36.00 -3.88 18.92
N THR A 407 35.29 -4.85 18.34
CA THR A 407 34.30 -5.70 19.03
C THR A 407 35.00 -6.98 19.50
N PRO A 408 34.83 -7.44 20.75
CA PRO A 408 35.49 -8.63 21.29
C PRO A 408 35.30 -9.90 20.44
N ASN A 409 34.14 -10.06 19.80
CA ASN A 409 33.76 -11.28 19.10
C ASN A 409 33.90 -11.22 17.56
N ASN A 410 34.49 -10.16 17.00
CA ASN A 410 34.53 -9.88 15.56
C ASN A 410 33.15 -9.88 14.86
N LEU A 411 32.09 -9.57 15.62
CA LEU A 411 30.72 -9.42 15.16
C LEU A 411 30.26 -7.99 15.42
N VAL A 412 29.42 -7.43 14.56
CA VAL A 412 28.78 -6.13 14.80
C VAL A 412 27.96 -6.22 16.09
N GLU A 413 28.03 -5.21 16.95
CA GLU A 413 27.26 -5.13 18.19
C GLU A 413 26.24 -4.01 18.14
N VAL A 414 25.07 -4.24 18.72
CA VAL A 414 24.05 -3.22 18.95
C VAL A 414 24.07 -2.86 20.43
N HIS A 415 24.20 -1.57 20.72
CA HIS A 415 24.09 -1.01 22.06
C HIS A 415 22.92 -0.04 22.06
N ARG A 416 21.99 -0.18 23.01
CA ARG A 416 20.85 0.74 23.17
C ARG A 416 20.99 1.47 24.50
N ALA A 417 21.07 2.80 24.43
CA ALA A 417 21.00 3.69 25.57
C ALA A 417 19.62 4.36 25.62
N ALA A 418 18.85 4.09 26.68
CA ALA A 418 17.46 4.53 26.78
C ALA A 418 17.32 5.90 27.47
N ARG A 419 16.37 6.71 27.02
CA ARG A 419 16.00 7.96 27.71
C ARG A 419 15.36 7.68 29.09
N PRO A 420 15.36 8.63 30.04
CA PRO A 420 15.89 9.99 29.95
C PRO A 420 17.37 10.15 30.33
N ASP A 421 18.01 9.11 30.87
CA ASP A 421 19.37 9.15 31.43
C ASP A 421 20.43 8.51 30.52
N TYR A 422 20.03 7.97 29.37
CA TYR A 422 20.91 7.39 28.35
C TYR A 422 21.91 6.38 28.91
N LYS A 423 21.46 5.57 29.86
CA LYS A 423 22.17 4.37 30.31
C LYS A 423 22.00 3.24 29.31
N ILE A 424 23.06 2.45 29.11
CA ILE A 424 22.99 1.23 28.29
C ILE A 424 22.04 0.25 28.98
N VAL A 425 20.97 -0.12 28.27
CA VAL A 425 19.98 -1.11 28.72
C VAL A 425 20.09 -2.42 27.95
N GLU A 426 20.68 -2.38 26.75
CA GLU A 426 20.91 -3.55 25.91
C GLU A 426 22.29 -3.47 25.26
N THR A 427 23.02 -4.58 25.30
CA THR A 427 24.25 -4.82 24.52
C THR A 427 24.20 -6.23 23.99
N TYR A 428 24.14 -6.38 22.67
CA TYR A 428 24.08 -7.69 22.05
C TYR A 428 24.95 -7.77 20.80
N PRO A 429 25.75 -8.84 20.63
CA PRO A 429 26.37 -9.14 19.36
C PRO A 429 25.29 -9.61 18.37
N THR A 430 25.39 -9.13 17.13
CA THR A 430 24.64 -9.67 15.99
C THR A 430 25.34 -10.92 15.45
N THR A 431 24.84 -11.49 14.36
CA THR A 431 25.59 -12.50 13.59
C THR A 431 26.33 -11.92 12.40
N ILE A 432 26.34 -10.58 12.22
CA ILE A 432 27.01 -9.91 11.11
C ILE A 432 28.52 -9.87 11.42
N PRO A 433 29.37 -10.53 10.62
CA PRO A 433 30.81 -10.42 10.78
C PRO A 433 31.29 -8.98 10.55
N LEU A 434 32.29 -8.52 11.30
CA LEU A 434 32.89 -7.20 11.07
C LEU A 434 33.39 -7.03 9.63
N SER A 435 33.92 -8.10 9.02
CA SER A 435 34.35 -8.11 7.62
C SER A 435 33.22 -7.83 6.62
N ASP A 436 31.96 -8.12 6.99
CA ASP A 436 30.80 -7.86 6.15
C ASP A 436 30.18 -6.47 6.41
N SER A 437 30.45 -5.85 7.55
CA SER A 437 29.85 -4.56 7.94
C SER A 437 30.10 -3.41 6.95
N ALA A 438 31.20 -3.46 6.19
CA ALA A 438 31.55 -2.45 5.18
C ALA A 438 30.82 -2.62 3.84
N ASN A 439 30.05 -3.71 3.68
CA ASN A 439 29.33 -4.05 2.45
C ASN A 439 27.93 -3.43 2.36
N GLY A 440 27.50 -2.68 3.36
CA GLY A 440 26.18 -2.09 3.40
C GLY A 440 26.08 -0.89 4.33
N THR A 441 24.84 -0.49 4.57
CA THR A 441 24.48 0.58 5.52
C THR A 441 23.58 0.02 6.60
N PHE A 442 23.65 0.59 7.80
CA PHE A 442 22.77 0.24 8.92
C PHE A 442 21.70 1.30 9.12
N ALA A 443 20.47 0.85 9.37
CA ALA A 443 19.36 1.66 9.83
C ALA A 443 18.71 1.00 11.05
N VAL A 444 18.06 1.79 11.90
CA VAL A 444 17.27 1.30 13.03
C VAL A 444 15.86 1.86 12.87
N PHE A 445 14.87 0.99 13.03
CA PHE A 445 13.47 1.40 13.09
C PHE A 445 12.68 0.49 14.02
N ALA A 446 11.91 1.10 14.93
CA ALA A 446 11.11 0.40 15.94
C ALA A 446 11.94 -0.63 16.75
N GLY A 447 13.14 -0.24 17.16
CA GLY A 447 14.09 -1.04 17.91
C GLY A 447 14.74 -2.20 17.14
N ASN A 448 14.52 -2.31 15.83
CA ASN A 448 15.10 -3.38 15.00
C ASN A 448 16.23 -2.85 14.16
N LEU A 449 17.29 -3.65 14.02
CA LEU A 449 18.44 -3.31 13.17
C LEU A 449 18.20 -3.84 11.76
N TYR A 450 18.39 -2.97 10.78
CA TYR A 450 18.37 -3.29 9.36
C TYR A 450 19.80 -3.15 8.82
N PHE A 451 20.34 -4.23 8.26
CA PHE A 451 21.57 -4.20 7.48
C PHE A 451 21.23 -4.27 6.00
N ILE A 452 21.42 -3.16 5.31
CA ILE A 452 21.07 -2.93 3.91
C ILE A 452 22.36 -3.14 3.10
N LYS A 453 22.61 -4.39 2.74
CA LYS A 453 23.82 -4.84 2.06
C LYS A 453 23.70 -4.60 0.57
N HIS A 454 24.62 -3.82 0.02
CA HIS A 454 24.60 -3.41 -1.39
C HIS A 454 25.97 -3.56 -2.07
N LYS A 455 26.91 -4.26 -1.41
CA LYS A 455 28.17 -4.77 -1.97
C LYS A 455 28.30 -6.24 -1.59
N GLN A 456 29.05 -7.00 -2.40
CA GLN A 456 29.30 -8.43 -2.14
C GLN A 456 28.02 -9.24 -1.82
N THR A 457 26.91 -8.87 -2.44
CA THR A 457 25.61 -9.55 -2.35
C THR A 457 25.63 -10.82 -3.19
N LYS A 458 24.84 -11.82 -2.84
CA LYS A 458 24.74 -13.11 -3.54
C LYS A 458 24.30 -12.94 -4.99
N ASP A 459 23.25 -12.15 -5.22
CA ASP A 459 22.53 -12.13 -6.51
C ASP A 459 22.70 -10.81 -7.29
N LYS A 460 23.64 -9.94 -6.90
CA LYS A 460 23.83 -8.58 -7.47
C LYS A 460 22.63 -7.63 -7.29
N PHE A 461 21.72 -7.96 -6.39
CA PHE A 461 20.68 -7.06 -5.90
C PHE A 461 20.98 -6.65 -4.46
N VAL A 462 20.50 -5.48 -4.05
CA VAL A 462 20.54 -5.04 -2.66
C VAL A 462 19.76 -6.03 -1.80
N GLU A 463 20.34 -6.38 -0.66
CA GLU A 463 19.85 -7.34 0.31
C GLU A 463 19.54 -6.61 1.61
N VAL A 464 18.39 -6.89 2.22
CA VAL A 464 18.02 -6.37 3.53
C VAL A 464 17.98 -7.51 4.52
N TYR A 465 18.81 -7.41 5.55
CA TYR A 465 18.81 -8.31 6.70
C TYR A 465 18.18 -7.57 7.87
N VAL A 466 17.15 -8.16 8.47
CA VAL A 466 16.47 -7.59 9.63
C VAL A 466 16.82 -8.40 10.88
N TYR A 467 17.28 -7.71 11.91
CA TYR A 467 17.64 -8.28 13.20
C TYR A 467 16.72 -7.70 14.28
N TRP A 468 15.88 -8.54 14.86
CA TRP A 468 14.85 -8.10 15.79
C TRP A 468 15.43 -7.79 17.16
N GLY A 469 15.09 -6.61 17.70
CA GLY A 469 15.48 -6.25 19.08
C GLY A 469 14.88 -7.20 20.11
N SER A 470 13.64 -7.66 19.88
CA SER A 470 12.95 -8.66 20.72
C SER A 470 13.74 -9.97 20.87
N ASP A 471 14.54 -10.32 19.86
CA ASP A 471 15.31 -11.56 19.81
C ASP A 471 16.78 -11.33 20.10
N LYS A 472 17.12 -10.16 20.66
CA LYS A 472 18.49 -9.78 21.01
C LYS A 472 19.39 -9.80 19.77
N TYR A 473 18.85 -9.39 18.63
CA TYR A 473 19.55 -9.21 17.35
C TYR A 473 20.27 -10.47 16.83
N ARG A 474 19.76 -11.68 17.10
CA ARG A 474 20.30 -12.94 16.56
C ARG A 474 19.64 -13.32 15.23
N GLN A 475 20.41 -13.83 14.26
CA GLN A 475 19.90 -14.17 12.91
C GLN A 475 19.06 -15.45 12.84
N ALA A 476 19.09 -16.31 13.85
CA ALA A 476 18.16 -17.46 13.90
C ALA A 476 16.68 -17.02 13.85
N SER A 477 16.39 -15.75 14.13
CA SER A 477 15.10 -15.10 13.92
C SER A 477 15.12 -13.92 12.93
N GLY A 478 16.30 -13.55 12.42
CA GLY A 478 16.47 -12.43 11.51
C GLY A 478 16.14 -12.81 10.06
N THR A 479 15.33 -12.00 9.40
CA THR A 479 14.84 -12.31 8.05
C THR A 479 15.67 -11.63 6.97
N TYR A 480 16.07 -12.39 5.96
CA TYR A 480 16.74 -11.93 4.76
C TYR A 480 15.72 -11.61 3.66
N TYR A 481 15.92 -10.51 2.94
CA TYR A 481 15.10 -10.12 1.80
C TYR A 481 15.98 -9.62 0.66
N LYS A 482 15.80 -10.21 -0.53
CA LYS A 482 16.31 -9.64 -1.78
C LYS A 482 15.37 -8.54 -2.26
N THR A 483 15.93 -7.39 -2.63
CA THR A 483 15.16 -6.27 -3.20
C THR A 483 15.19 -6.29 -4.73
N ALA A 484 14.33 -5.48 -5.36
CA ALA A 484 14.36 -5.21 -6.80
C ALA A 484 15.51 -4.27 -7.22
N MET A 485 16.21 -3.65 -6.26
CA MET A 485 17.26 -2.67 -6.55
C MET A 485 18.57 -3.38 -6.84
N GLY A 486 19.20 -3.10 -7.99
CA GLY A 486 20.53 -3.61 -8.31
C GLY A 486 21.60 -3.00 -7.39
N VAL A 487 22.69 -3.74 -7.11
CA VAL A 487 23.80 -3.23 -6.26
C VAL A 487 24.46 -1.96 -6.79
N ALA A 488 24.32 -1.68 -8.08
CA ALA A 488 24.79 -0.42 -8.69
C ALA A 488 24.09 0.81 -8.11
N GLU A 489 22.89 0.66 -7.53
CA GLU A 489 22.17 1.74 -6.84
C GLU A 489 22.67 1.96 -5.42
N GLY A 490 23.28 0.94 -4.81
CA GLY A 490 23.84 0.95 -3.46
C GLY A 490 24.61 2.23 -3.09
N PRO A 491 25.63 2.63 -3.88
CA PRO A 491 26.44 3.81 -3.57
C PRO A 491 25.76 5.13 -3.95
N ASN A 492 24.59 5.16 -4.61
CA ASN A 492 24.08 6.40 -5.19
C ASN A 492 23.37 7.34 -4.19
N GLY A 493 23.22 6.96 -2.93
CA GLY A 493 22.51 7.79 -1.96
C GLY A 493 22.50 7.25 -0.54
N THR A 494 21.55 7.77 0.25
CA THR A 494 21.30 7.34 1.63
C THR A 494 20.24 6.25 1.65
N TRP A 495 20.51 5.17 2.38
CA TRP A 495 19.53 4.12 2.67
C TRP A 495 18.92 4.33 4.07
N ASP A 496 17.61 4.16 4.18
CA ASP A 496 16.88 4.25 5.44
C ASP A 496 15.62 3.37 5.42
N VAL A 497 14.95 3.23 6.57
CA VAL A 497 13.73 2.43 6.73
C VAL A 497 12.65 3.27 7.41
N GLY A 498 11.50 3.40 6.76
CA GLY A 498 10.35 4.18 7.27
C GLY A 498 9.38 3.35 8.13
N PRO A 499 8.26 3.93 8.59
CA PRO A 499 7.41 3.35 9.62
C PRO A 499 6.64 2.09 9.22
N ASN A 500 6.44 1.87 7.92
CA ASN A 500 5.91 0.62 7.39
C ASN A 500 6.99 -0.44 7.14
N GLN A 501 8.22 -0.19 7.60
CA GLN A 501 9.41 -0.97 7.27
C GLN A 501 9.74 -0.99 5.77
N ASP A 502 9.22 -0.01 5.03
CA ASP A 502 9.58 0.22 3.63
C ASP A 502 11.04 0.68 3.56
N LEU A 503 11.75 0.19 2.55
CA LEU A 503 13.14 0.53 2.31
C LEU A 503 13.21 1.77 1.43
N TYR A 504 13.89 2.81 1.89
CA TYR A 504 14.09 4.05 1.17
C TYR A 504 15.53 4.12 0.65
N LEU A 505 15.70 4.45 -0.62
CA LEU A 505 16.94 5.00 -1.16
C LEU A 505 16.68 6.45 -1.56
N ILE A 506 17.32 7.37 -0.84
CA ILE A 506 17.34 8.79 -1.16
C ILE A 506 18.56 9.02 -2.06
N LYS A 507 18.35 8.90 -3.37
CA LYS A 507 19.39 8.87 -4.39
C LYS A 507 19.86 10.29 -4.71
N GLN A 508 21.10 10.58 -4.33
CA GLN A 508 21.73 11.90 -4.42
C GLN A 508 22.71 12.01 -5.60
N ARG A 509 23.09 10.88 -6.20
CA ARG A 509 24.07 10.79 -7.29
C ARG A 509 23.55 9.91 -8.40
N ASN A 510 24.02 10.15 -9.63
CA ASN A 510 23.59 9.39 -10.80
C ASN A 510 22.06 9.42 -10.95
N VAL A 511 21.47 10.56 -10.59
CA VAL A 511 20.03 10.80 -10.72
C VAL A 511 19.69 11.00 -12.21
N ASN A 512 18.40 10.98 -12.51
CA ASN A 512 17.87 11.08 -13.86
C ASN A 512 18.16 12.44 -14.52
N THR A 513 17.61 12.64 -15.71
CA THR A 513 17.84 13.83 -16.54
C THR A 513 17.38 15.14 -15.90
N THR A 514 16.49 15.14 -14.91
CA THR A 514 16.00 16.36 -14.23
C THR A 514 16.97 16.90 -13.19
N LYS A 515 18.06 16.16 -12.88
CA LYS A 515 19.13 16.59 -11.96
C LYS A 515 18.62 16.97 -10.57
N LYS A 516 17.60 16.25 -10.09
CA LYS A 516 17.04 16.38 -8.74
C LYS A 516 17.30 15.10 -7.94
N VAL A 517 17.43 15.24 -6.61
CA VAL A 517 17.50 14.11 -5.69
C VAL A 517 16.22 13.29 -5.82
N GLU A 518 16.38 11.97 -5.94
CA GLU A 518 15.28 11.03 -6.12
C GLU A 518 15.00 10.26 -4.83
N VAL A 519 13.74 9.88 -4.63
CA VAL A 519 13.33 8.99 -3.55
C VAL A 519 12.83 7.71 -4.19
N HIS A 520 13.57 6.63 -3.95
CA HIS A 520 13.16 5.29 -4.33
C HIS A 520 12.60 4.60 -3.09
N ILE A 521 11.34 4.18 -3.16
CA ILE A 521 10.67 3.47 -2.07
C ILE A 521 10.43 2.05 -2.52
N CYS A 522 11.06 1.10 -1.84
CA CYS A 522 10.80 -0.32 -1.97
C CYS A 522 9.85 -0.73 -0.85
N PRO A 523 8.57 -1.02 -1.14
CA PRO A 523 7.63 -1.40 -0.11
C PRO A 523 7.97 -2.78 0.47
N ARG A 524 7.78 -2.95 1.77
CA ARG A 524 7.91 -4.27 2.38
C ARG A 524 6.73 -5.15 1.96
N GLY A 525 7.03 -6.29 1.35
CA GLY A 525 6.01 -7.28 0.99
C GLY A 525 5.33 -7.92 2.21
N PRO A 526 4.17 -8.57 2.03
CA PRO A 526 3.45 -9.22 3.12
C PRO A 526 4.30 -10.27 3.85
N GLN A 527 3.96 -10.54 5.11
CA GLN A 527 4.66 -11.53 5.93
C GLN A 527 4.55 -12.92 5.28
N GLY A 528 5.68 -13.61 5.07
CA GLY A 528 5.72 -14.93 4.42
C GLY A 528 5.96 -14.90 2.89
N ALA A 529 5.95 -13.74 2.23
CA ALA A 529 6.29 -13.65 0.82
C ALA A 529 7.76 -14.03 0.54
N ALA A 530 7.99 -14.84 -0.50
CA ALA A 530 9.32 -15.29 -0.89
C ALA A 530 10.25 -14.14 -1.36
N GLN A 531 9.68 -13.04 -1.85
CA GLN A 531 10.40 -11.81 -2.20
C GLN A 531 9.71 -10.61 -1.56
N LYS A 532 10.27 -10.07 -0.49
CA LYS A 532 9.88 -8.75 0.05
C LYS A 532 10.76 -7.69 -0.59
N TYR A 533 10.23 -6.48 -0.83
CA TYR A 533 10.90 -5.41 -1.60
C TYR A 533 11.02 -5.71 -3.12
N ALA A 534 10.04 -6.42 -3.69
CA ALA A 534 10.04 -6.86 -5.09
C ALA A 534 9.73 -5.74 -6.11
N ALA A 535 9.40 -4.54 -5.67
CA ALA A 535 9.17 -3.37 -6.52
C ALA A 535 9.80 -2.12 -5.89
N SER A 536 10.10 -1.13 -6.73
CA SER A 536 10.46 0.22 -6.29
C SER A 536 9.55 1.25 -6.95
N SER A 537 9.09 2.23 -6.16
CA SER A 537 8.51 3.48 -6.66
C SER A 537 9.61 4.52 -6.75
N HIS A 538 9.53 5.41 -7.72
CA HIS A 538 10.48 6.51 -7.91
C HIS A 538 9.74 7.85 -7.84
N TYR A 539 10.28 8.76 -7.03
CA TYR A 539 9.82 10.14 -6.89
C TYR A 539 10.99 11.10 -7.03
N GLU A 540 10.71 12.33 -7.41
CA GLU A 540 11.70 13.40 -7.48
C GLU A 540 11.39 14.42 -6.39
N THR A 541 12.42 14.83 -5.66
CA THR A 541 12.32 15.96 -4.74
C THR A 541 12.53 17.28 -5.47
N TRP A 542 12.36 18.42 -4.80
CA TRP A 542 12.81 19.72 -5.34
C TRP A 542 14.30 19.98 -5.15
N VAL A 543 15.02 19.15 -4.37
CA VAL A 543 16.43 19.37 -4.07
C VAL A 543 17.28 18.99 -5.27
N ALA A 544 18.14 19.89 -5.73
CA ALA A 544 19.03 19.63 -6.86
C ALA A 544 20.10 18.58 -6.51
N GLU A 545 20.55 17.79 -7.49
CA GLU A 545 21.63 16.79 -7.35
C GLU A 545 22.87 17.40 -6.67
N GLY A 546 23.27 18.60 -7.12
CA GLY A 546 24.44 19.31 -6.57
C GLY A 546 24.30 19.77 -5.12
N ASP A 547 23.06 19.83 -4.59
CA ASP A 547 22.79 20.12 -3.18
C ASP A 547 22.63 18.84 -2.35
N GLY A 548 22.36 17.69 -2.96
CA GLY A 548 22.12 16.43 -2.27
C GLY A 548 23.26 15.99 -1.33
N ALA A 549 24.50 16.29 -1.67
CA ALA A 549 25.66 15.95 -0.85
C ALA A 549 25.98 16.96 0.28
N LYS A 550 25.21 18.06 0.41
CA LYS A 550 25.50 19.17 1.32
C LYS A 550 24.88 19.03 2.71
N GLY A 551 24.51 17.82 3.11
CA GLY A 551 23.81 17.58 4.36
C GLY A 551 23.54 16.11 4.64
N VAL A 552 22.70 15.87 5.63
CA VAL A 552 22.27 14.54 6.08
C VAL A 552 20.83 14.31 5.65
N TRP A 553 20.51 13.06 5.29
CA TRP A 553 19.19 12.65 4.84
C TRP A 553 18.64 11.56 5.73
N CYS A 554 17.34 11.65 6.06
CA CYS A 554 16.60 10.64 6.81
C CYS A 554 15.20 10.46 6.22
N ALA A 555 14.61 9.28 6.37
CA ALA A 555 13.21 8.99 6.09
C ALA A 555 12.49 8.71 7.42
N ARG A 556 11.56 9.58 7.83
CA ARG A 556 10.81 9.41 9.08
C ARG A 556 9.32 9.61 8.88
#